data_AF-A0A954HTF4-F1
#
_entry.id   AF-A0A954HTF4-F1
#
_cell.length_a   1.000
_cell.length_b   1.000
_cell.length_c   1.000
_cell.angle_alpha   90.00
_cell.angle_beta   90.00
_cell.angle_gamma   90.00
#
_symmetry.space_group_name_H-M   'P 1'
#
loop_
_entity.id
_entity.type
_entity.pdbx_description
1 polymer ?
#
loop_
_entity_poly.entity_id
_entity_poly.type
_entity_poly.pdbx_seq_one_letter_code
_entity_poly.pdbx_strand_id
1 'polypeptide(L)'
;MQIRFYNSLSKTVEDFVPVHDDCVRMYSCGPTVYDFAHIGNFRSFLFADIIRRTLEFFGHRVHHVMNITDVGHMTDDSNADGGGQDKMAAAAQRVKEDKKSGKVPDGAVDNPDDPYQIADYYTRAFLDDARLLGVRVASEPENILKATDNIDTMQEMITELIQRGHAYVGADGVVYYSVESFPDYGTLSGNTLDQLQTGAGGRISDENQANKRHPADFMLWK
;
A
#
# COMPACT_ATOMS: atom_id res chain seq x y z
N MET A 1 -3.82 28.42 17.59
CA MET A 1 -4.22 28.56 16.17
C MET A 1 -4.83 27.22 15.76
N GLN A 2 -5.99 27.21 15.12
CA GLN A 2 -6.65 25.97 14.70
C GLN A 2 -5.91 25.37 13.49
N ILE A 3 -5.56 24.08 13.55
CA ILE A 3 -4.96 23.36 12.42
C ILE A 3 -6.05 23.08 11.39
N ARG A 4 -5.75 23.26 10.11
CA ARG A 4 -6.65 22.96 9.01
C ARG A 4 -5.96 22.10 7.96
N PHE A 5 -6.66 21.10 7.45
CA PHE A 5 -6.17 20.23 6.37
C PHE A 5 -7.11 20.25 5.19
N TYR A 6 -6.55 20.07 3.99
CA TYR A 6 -7.37 19.72 2.83
C TYR A 6 -7.78 18.25 2.95
N ASN A 7 -9.08 17.99 3.02
CA ASN A 7 -9.64 16.65 3.10
C ASN A 7 -10.02 16.18 1.69
N SER A 8 -9.34 15.17 1.17
CA SER A 8 -9.62 14.63 -0.17
C SER A 8 -11.05 14.10 -0.33
N LEU A 9 -11.69 13.64 0.75
CA LEU A 9 -13.06 13.13 0.71
C LEU A 9 -14.08 14.24 0.43
N SER A 10 -13.96 15.38 1.12
CA SER A 10 -14.86 16.53 0.94
C SER A 10 -14.40 17.50 -0.13
N LYS A 11 -13.12 17.42 -0.52
CA LYS A 11 -12.43 18.35 -1.44
C LYS A 11 -12.40 19.78 -0.91
N THR A 12 -12.37 19.95 0.40
CA THR A 12 -12.35 21.25 1.07
C THR A 12 -11.28 21.32 2.16
N VAL A 13 -10.97 22.54 2.61
CA VAL A 13 -10.11 22.77 3.77
C VAL A 13 -10.98 22.76 5.03
N GLU A 14 -10.70 21.84 5.94
CA GLU A 14 -11.49 21.59 7.15
C GLU A 14 -10.66 21.82 8.41
N ASP A 15 -11.34 22.18 9.51
CA ASP A 15 -10.73 22.22 10.83
C ASP A 15 -10.38 20.80 11.27
N PHE A 16 -9.13 20.61 11.67
CA PHE A 16 -8.68 19.32 12.19
C PHE A 16 -9.16 19.15 13.63
N VAL A 17 -9.91 18.07 13.88
CA VAL A 17 -10.36 17.66 15.21
C VAL A 17 -9.96 16.19 15.41
N PRO A 18 -9.14 15.85 16.41
CA PRO A 18 -8.77 14.46 16.66
C PRO A 18 -9.99 13.65 17.14
N VAL A 19 -10.05 12.37 16.76
CA VAL A 19 -11.13 11.46 17.17
C VAL A 19 -11.07 11.15 18.68
N HIS A 20 -9.87 11.15 19.27
CA HIS A 20 -9.66 10.96 20.69
C HIS A 20 -8.90 12.16 21.25
N ASP A 21 -9.39 12.70 22.35
CA ASP A 21 -8.73 13.79 23.06
C ASP A 21 -7.28 13.36 23.38
N ASP A 22 -6.33 14.20 22.99
CA ASP A 22 -4.87 14.04 23.16
C ASP A 22 -4.12 13.04 22.28
N CYS A 23 -4.78 12.28 21.38
CA CYS A 23 -4.07 11.32 20.51
C CYS A 23 -4.53 11.34 19.05
N VAL A 24 -3.64 11.77 18.15
CA VAL A 24 -3.84 11.68 16.70
C VAL A 24 -3.34 10.33 16.21
N ARG A 25 -4.23 9.51 15.67
CA ARG A 25 -3.86 8.28 14.95
C ARG A 25 -3.64 8.60 13.49
N MET A 26 -2.43 8.34 13.00
CA MET A 26 -2.03 8.61 11.63
C MET A 26 -1.52 7.33 10.99
N TYR A 27 -1.99 7.03 9.78
CA TYR A 27 -1.42 5.98 8.95
C TYR A 27 -0.91 6.59 7.64
N SER A 28 0.25 6.15 7.17
CA SER A 28 0.76 6.45 5.84
C SER A 28 1.20 5.17 5.14
N CYS A 29 0.84 5.01 3.87
CA CYS A 29 1.35 3.90 3.06
C CYS A 29 2.88 3.96 2.98
N GLY A 30 3.54 2.84 3.22
CA GLY A 30 4.99 2.70 3.07
C GLY A 30 5.41 2.14 1.71
N PRO A 31 6.70 1.81 1.54
CA PRO A 31 7.25 1.30 0.29
C PRO A 31 6.81 -0.15 0.02
N THR A 32 6.84 -0.51 -1.25
CA THR A 32 6.95 -1.93 -1.66
C THR A 32 8.42 -2.25 -1.89
N VAL A 33 8.96 -3.24 -1.17
CA VAL A 33 10.41 -3.42 -0.98
C VAL A 33 11.01 -4.40 -2.00
N TYR A 34 10.83 -4.08 -3.28
CA TYR A 34 11.34 -4.85 -4.42
C TYR A 34 12.40 -4.08 -5.24
N ASP A 35 12.63 -2.81 -4.89
CA ASP A 35 13.65 -1.95 -5.46
C ASP A 35 13.98 -0.81 -4.47
N PHE A 36 15.01 -0.01 -4.78
CA PHE A 36 15.30 1.21 -4.04
C PHE A 36 14.17 2.22 -4.17
N ALA A 37 13.77 2.82 -3.04
CA ALA A 37 12.84 3.93 -3.05
C ALA A 37 13.45 5.14 -3.77
N HIS A 38 12.74 5.71 -4.73
CA HIS A 38 13.20 6.86 -5.50
C HIS A 38 12.75 8.19 -4.87
N ILE A 39 13.29 9.31 -5.35
CA ILE A 39 12.99 10.66 -4.84
C ILE A 39 11.48 10.99 -4.79
N GLY A 40 10.70 10.48 -5.74
CA GLY A 40 9.23 10.60 -5.74
C GLY A 40 8.55 9.91 -4.55
N ASN A 41 9.06 8.76 -4.09
CA ASN A 41 8.55 8.10 -2.89
C ASN A 41 8.91 8.91 -1.65
N PHE A 42 10.18 9.34 -1.53
CA PHE A 42 10.64 10.12 -0.39
C PHE A 42 9.96 11.47 -0.24
N ARG A 43 9.51 12.11 -1.33
CA ARG A 43 8.62 13.29 -1.24
C ARG A 43 7.36 13.00 -0.41
N SER A 44 6.75 11.83 -0.60
CA SER A 44 5.52 11.44 0.10
C SER A 44 5.77 11.09 1.56
N PHE A 45 6.87 10.38 1.86
CA PHE A 45 7.26 10.09 3.25
C PHE A 45 7.65 11.35 4.02
N LEU A 46 8.35 12.29 3.37
CA LEU A 46 8.65 13.60 3.93
C LEU A 46 7.37 14.40 4.21
N PHE A 47 6.36 14.33 3.34
CA PHE A 47 5.08 14.97 3.57
C PHE A 47 4.37 14.43 4.82
N ALA A 48 4.35 13.10 5.01
CA ALA A 48 3.82 12.49 6.22
C ALA A 48 4.59 12.95 7.48
N ASP A 49 5.93 13.00 7.42
CA ASP A 49 6.77 13.51 8.52
C ASP A 49 6.48 14.98 8.84
N ILE A 50 6.29 15.83 7.82
CA ILE A 50 5.89 17.24 8.03
C ILE A 50 4.54 17.34 8.71
N ILE A 51 3.55 16.53 8.32
CA ILE A 51 2.23 16.51 8.98
C ILE A 51 2.40 16.11 10.45
N ARG A 52 3.10 15.01 10.72
CA ARG A 52 3.37 14.55 12.10
C ARG A 52 4.03 15.65 12.93
N ARG A 53 5.13 16.23 12.45
CA ARG A 53 5.88 17.28 13.17
C ARG A 53 5.03 18.53 13.40
N THR A 54 4.16 18.86 12.45
CA THR A 54 3.21 19.98 12.60
C THR A 54 2.23 19.68 13.74
N LEU A 55 1.62 18.51 13.75
CA LEU A 55 0.70 18.10 14.82
C LEU A 55 1.39 18.08 16.19
N GLU A 56 2.59 17.50 16.27
CA GLU A 56 3.43 17.49 17.49
C GLU A 56 3.76 18.92 17.95
N PHE A 57 4.12 19.83 17.03
CA PHE A 57 4.40 21.22 17.33
C PHE A 57 3.20 21.96 17.94
N PHE A 58 1.98 21.62 17.51
CA PHE A 58 0.75 22.16 18.08
C PHE A 58 0.28 21.43 19.36
N GLY A 59 1.08 20.51 19.90
CA GLY A 59 0.84 19.86 21.19
C GLY A 59 0.09 18.54 21.12
N HIS A 60 -0.17 18.00 19.94
CA HIS A 60 -0.79 16.67 19.82
C HIS A 60 0.24 15.56 20.04
N ARG A 61 -0.15 14.50 20.75
CA ARG A 61 0.57 13.23 20.67
C ARG A 61 0.16 12.53 19.38
N VAL A 62 1.12 12.14 18.55
CA VAL A 62 0.86 11.44 17.29
C VAL A 62 1.29 9.97 17.42
N HIS A 63 0.36 9.07 17.16
CA HIS A 63 0.61 7.65 16.95
C HIS A 63 0.57 7.36 15.46
N HIS A 64 1.75 7.29 14.84
CA HIS A 64 1.97 7.14 13.41
C HIS A 64 2.41 5.72 13.08
N VAL A 65 1.62 5.03 12.27
CA VAL A 65 1.88 3.69 11.72
C VAL A 65 2.19 3.79 10.23
N MET A 66 3.13 2.98 9.77
CA MET A 66 3.45 2.82 8.35
C MET A 66 3.64 1.33 8.05
N ASN A 67 3.12 0.85 6.93
CA ASN A 67 3.36 -0.53 6.53
C ASN A 67 4.67 -0.69 5.73
N ILE A 68 5.11 -1.92 5.54
CA ILE A 68 6.05 -2.32 4.49
C ILE A 68 5.33 -3.37 3.64
N THR A 69 5.23 -3.15 2.34
CA THR A 69 4.69 -4.15 1.42
C THR A 69 5.83 -5.06 0.97
N ASP A 70 6.02 -6.16 1.70
CA ASP A 70 7.10 -7.14 1.51
C ASP A 70 6.65 -8.43 0.81
N VAL A 71 5.37 -8.54 0.48
CA VAL A 71 4.79 -9.62 -0.33
C VAL A 71 3.69 -9.08 -1.23
N GLY A 72 3.58 -9.67 -2.41
CA GLY A 72 2.59 -9.31 -3.42
C GLY A 72 2.90 -7.99 -4.12
N HIS A 73 1.85 -7.30 -4.56
CA HIS A 73 1.86 -6.12 -5.41
C HIS A 73 2.33 -6.42 -6.86
N MET A 74 1.38 -6.40 -7.80
CA MET A 74 1.62 -6.71 -9.21
C MET A 74 2.32 -5.55 -9.92
N THR A 75 3.09 -5.82 -10.98
CA THR A 75 3.87 -4.78 -11.69
C THR A 75 3.02 -3.72 -12.38
N ASP A 76 1.76 -4.03 -12.70
CA ASP A 76 0.84 -3.08 -13.31
C ASP A 76 0.00 -2.34 -12.28
N ASP A 77 0.54 -1.22 -11.80
CA ASP A 77 -0.14 -0.30 -10.86
C ASP A 77 -1.35 0.42 -11.49
N SER A 78 -1.52 0.32 -12.81
CA SER A 78 -2.62 0.97 -13.55
C SER A 78 -3.84 0.07 -13.74
N ASN A 79 -3.70 -1.22 -13.44
CA ASN A 79 -4.78 -2.20 -13.51
C ASN A 79 -5.18 -2.68 -12.11
N ALA A 80 -6.42 -2.36 -11.71
CA ALA A 80 -7.06 -2.88 -10.50
C ALA A 80 -7.15 -4.43 -10.50
N ASP A 81 -6.97 -5.04 -11.68
CA ASP A 81 -6.97 -6.47 -11.93
C ASP A 81 -5.64 -7.16 -11.59
N GLY A 82 -4.60 -6.41 -11.20
CA GLY A 82 -3.29 -6.98 -10.89
C GLY A 82 -2.61 -7.59 -12.11
N GLY A 83 -2.43 -6.79 -13.16
CA GLY A 83 -1.71 -7.21 -14.37
C GLY A 83 -0.19 -7.27 -14.19
N GLY A 84 0.47 -8.04 -15.06
CA GLY A 84 1.93 -8.13 -15.12
C GLY A 84 2.56 -9.16 -14.17
N GLN A 85 3.88 -9.11 -14.03
CA GLN A 85 4.62 -10.03 -13.15
C GLN A 85 4.47 -9.61 -11.68
N ASP A 86 4.67 -10.54 -10.76
CA ASP A 86 4.84 -10.20 -9.35
C ASP A 86 6.12 -9.34 -9.19
N LYS A 87 6.00 -8.19 -8.49
CA LYS A 87 7.11 -7.23 -8.36
C LYS A 87 8.31 -7.84 -7.63
N MET A 88 8.08 -8.76 -6.67
CA MET A 88 9.14 -9.47 -5.96
C MET A 88 9.83 -10.49 -6.86
N ALA A 89 9.10 -11.20 -7.73
CA ALA A 89 9.71 -12.08 -8.73
C ALA A 89 10.59 -11.32 -9.73
N ALA A 90 10.12 -10.15 -10.19
CA ALA A 90 10.93 -9.27 -11.04
C ALA A 90 12.18 -8.74 -10.31
N ALA A 91 12.06 -8.46 -9.01
CA ALA A 91 13.20 -8.05 -8.18
C ALA A 91 14.23 -9.16 -7.99
N ALA A 92 13.79 -10.42 -7.84
CA ALA A 92 14.70 -11.57 -7.76
C ALA A 92 15.62 -11.63 -8.98
N GLN A 93 15.06 -11.46 -10.18
CA GLN A 93 15.85 -11.43 -11.41
C GLN A 93 16.83 -10.26 -11.45
N ARG A 94 16.38 -9.05 -11.08
CA ARG A 94 17.23 -7.85 -11.03
C ARG A 94 18.37 -8.00 -10.03
N VAL A 95 18.11 -8.51 -8.82
CA VAL A 95 19.15 -8.72 -7.79
C VAL A 95 20.21 -9.71 -8.29
N LYS A 96 19.82 -10.77 -9.02
CA LYS A 96 20.80 -11.70 -9.63
C LYS A 96 21.72 -11.00 -10.63
N GLU A 97 21.19 -10.07 -11.41
CA GLU A 97 21.96 -9.29 -12.38
C GLU A 97 22.84 -8.25 -11.68
N ASP A 98 22.29 -7.53 -10.70
CA ASP A 98 23.01 -6.50 -9.97
C ASP A 98 24.14 -7.08 -9.10
N LYS A 99 23.99 -8.30 -8.55
CA LYS A 99 25.09 -9.05 -7.91
C LYS A 99 26.25 -9.32 -8.87
N LYS A 100 25.98 -9.65 -10.14
CA LYS A 100 27.05 -9.84 -11.15
C LYS A 100 27.79 -8.54 -11.46
N SER A 101 27.11 -7.40 -11.33
CA SER A 101 27.67 -6.07 -11.58
C SER A 101 28.32 -5.41 -10.35
N GLY A 102 28.24 -6.04 -9.17
CA GLY A 102 28.77 -5.52 -7.90
C GLY A 102 27.96 -4.39 -7.27
N LYS A 103 26.73 -4.13 -7.75
CA LYS A 103 25.85 -3.09 -7.19
C LYS A 103 25.17 -3.52 -5.89
N VAL A 104 24.93 -4.82 -5.72
CA VAL A 104 24.47 -5.41 -4.46
C VAL A 104 25.71 -5.83 -3.68
N PRO A 105 25.94 -5.29 -2.47
CA PRO A 105 27.10 -5.65 -1.67
C PRO A 105 27.14 -7.15 -1.36
N ASP A 106 28.35 -7.70 -1.23
CA ASP A 106 28.53 -9.09 -0.82
C ASP A 106 27.86 -9.34 0.56
N GLY A 107 27.08 -10.43 0.65
CA GLY A 107 26.32 -10.78 1.85
C GLY A 107 25.05 -9.95 2.09
N ALA A 108 24.69 -9.02 1.20
CA ALA A 108 23.45 -8.25 1.34
C ALA A 108 22.19 -9.08 1.04
N VAL A 109 22.28 -9.98 0.06
CA VAL A 109 21.29 -11.01 -0.30
C VAL A 109 22.07 -12.28 -0.63
N ASP A 110 21.96 -13.33 0.19
CA ASP A 110 22.69 -14.58 -0.02
C ASP A 110 22.00 -15.43 -1.09
N ASN A 111 20.69 -15.60 -0.96
CA ASN A 111 19.84 -16.31 -1.91
C ASN A 111 18.87 -15.34 -2.61
N PRO A 112 19.14 -14.92 -3.86
CA PRO A 112 18.23 -14.08 -4.63
C PRO A 112 16.92 -14.75 -5.05
N ASP A 113 16.76 -16.05 -4.82
CA ASP A 113 15.47 -16.75 -5.01
C ASP A 113 14.61 -16.75 -3.73
N ASP A 114 15.13 -16.21 -2.62
CA ASP A 114 14.39 -16.04 -1.37
C ASP A 114 13.79 -14.63 -1.32
N PRO A 115 12.45 -14.48 -1.49
CA PRO A 115 11.80 -13.17 -1.51
C PRO A 115 11.94 -12.42 -0.18
N TYR A 116 12.09 -13.12 0.95
CA TYR A 116 12.28 -12.49 2.25
C TYR A 116 13.62 -11.75 2.32
N GLN A 117 14.69 -12.32 1.75
CA GLN A 117 16.00 -11.66 1.74
C GLN A 117 16.02 -10.42 0.86
N ILE A 118 15.29 -10.45 -0.26
CA ILE A 118 15.12 -9.28 -1.13
C ILE A 118 14.36 -8.18 -0.39
N ALA A 119 13.22 -8.53 0.22
CA ALA A 119 12.41 -7.60 0.98
C ALA A 119 13.20 -7.00 2.14
N ASP A 120 13.95 -7.80 2.89
CA ASP A 120 14.78 -7.33 4.01
C ASP A 120 15.94 -6.44 3.54
N TYR A 121 16.53 -6.71 2.37
CA TYR A 121 17.56 -5.87 1.79
C TYR A 121 17.02 -4.48 1.44
N TYR A 122 15.93 -4.40 0.67
CA TYR A 122 15.34 -3.13 0.26
C TYR A 122 14.65 -2.40 1.41
N THR A 123 14.10 -3.12 2.40
CA THR A 123 13.59 -2.51 3.65
C THR A 123 14.72 -1.80 4.39
N ARG A 124 15.88 -2.46 4.56
CA ARG A 124 17.05 -1.85 5.21
C ARG A 124 17.52 -0.62 4.45
N ALA A 125 17.67 -0.71 3.13
CA ALA A 125 18.06 0.42 2.29
C ALA A 125 17.10 1.62 2.45
N PHE A 126 15.78 1.36 2.39
CA PHE A 126 14.77 2.40 2.60
C PHE A 126 14.86 3.07 3.98
N LEU A 127 15.02 2.28 5.05
CA LEU A 127 15.11 2.81 6.41
C LEU A 127 16.40 3.61 6.63
N ASP A 128 17.51 3.18 6.03
CA ASP A 128 18.78 3.90 6.06
C ASP A 128 18.68 5.24 5.33
N ASP A 129 18.08 5.26 4.14
CA ASP A 129 17.84 6.49 3.38
C ASP A 129 16.89 7.45 4.12
N ALA A 130 15.80 6.93 4.70
CA ALA A 130 14.89 7.73 5.53
C ALA A 130 15.62 8.35 6.73
N ARG A 131 16.50 7.58 7.39
CA ARG A 131 17.34 8.06 8.50
C ARG A 131 18.32 9.14 8.05
N LEU A 132 18.98 8.96 6.90
CA LEU A 132 19.90 9.95 6.34
C LEU A 132 19.20 11.27 5.99
N LEU A 133 17.96 11.19 5.51
CA LEU A 133 17.12 12.35 5.20
C LEU A 133 16.45 12.97 6.44
N GLY A 134 16.56 12.34 7.62
CA GLY A 134 15.92 12.81 8.85
C GLY A 134 14.40 12.64 8.88
N VAL A 135 13.85 11.78 8.02
CA VAL A 135 12.41 11.49 7.91
C VAL A 135 11.99 10.52 9.02
N ARG A 136 10.95 10.86 9.78
CA ARG A 136 10.34 9.95 10.76
C ARG A 136 9.20 9.18 10.11
N VAL A 137 9.48 7.95 9.70
CA VAL A 137 8.56 7.10 8.94
C VAL A 137 7.44 6.48 9.77
N ALA A 138 7.62 6.35 11.08
CA ALA A 138 6.62 5.88 12.04
C ALA A 138 6.93 6.45 13.44
N SER A 139 5.98 6.37 14.38
CA SER A 139 6.19 6.87 15.74
C SER A 139 7.32 6.12 16.45
N GLU A 140 7.25 4.79 16.42
CA GLU A 140 8.23 3.87 16.98
C GLU A 140 8.57 2.75 15.97
N PRO A 141 9.70 2.04 16.12
CA PRO A 141 10.08 0.95 15.21
C PRO A 141 9.02 -0.16 15.08
N GLU A 142 8.34 -0.51 16.17
CA GLU A 142 7.24 -1.49 16.18
C GLU A 142 5.96 -1.01 15.48
N ASN A 143 5.89 0.28 15.11
CA ASN A 143 4.81 0.81 14.29
C ASN A 143 5.09 0.71 12.79
N ILE A 144 6.20 0.07 12.41
CA ILE A 144 6.52 -0.32 11.04
C ILE A 144 6.07 -1.77 10.84
N LEU A 145 4.95 -1.98 10.14
CA LEU A 145 4.29 -3.29 10.06
C LEU A 145 4.48 -3.92 8.68
N LYS A 146 5.06 -5.12 8.60
CA LYS A 146 5.17 -5.86 7.35
C LYS A 146 3.83 -6.50 6.98
N ALA A 147 3.56 -6.65 5.68
CA ALA A 147 2.36 -7.34 5.21
C ALA A 147 2.41 -8.83 5.59
N THR A 148 3.57 -9.46 5.50
CA THR A 148 3.77 -10.87 5.88
C THR A 148 3.49 -11.16 7.36
N ASP A 149 3.75 -10.20 8.25
CA ASP A 149 3.48 -10.32 9.69
C ASP A 149 1.98 -10.19 10.05
N ASN A 150 1.13 -9.82 9.08
CA ASN A 150 -0.29 -9.52 9.29
C ASN A 150 -1.23 -10.39 8.43
N ILE A 151 -0.74 -11.53 7.94
CA ILE A 151 -1.50 -12.46 7.10
C ILE A 151 -2.78 -12.95 7.78
N ASP A 152 -2.68 -13.38 9.04
CA ASP A 152 -3.83 -13.89 9.79
C ASP A 152 -4.92 -12.81 9.92
N THR A 153 -4.54 -11.58 10.27
CA THR A 153 -5.45 -10.43 10.35
C THR A 153 -6.12 -10.13 9.01
N MET A 154 -5.38 -10.22 7.91
CA MET A 154 -5.95 -10.05 6.57
C MET A 154 -6.97 -11.15 6.25
N GLN A 155 -6.68 -12.41 6.59
CA GLN A 155 -7.61 -13.52 6.38
C GLN A 155 -8.88 -13.40 7.24
N GLU A 156 -8.75 -12.94 8.49
CA GLU A 156 -9.88 -12.64 9.36
C GLU A 156 -10.80 -11.58 8.74
N MET A 157 -10.23 -10.46 8.29
CA MET A 157 -10.99 -9.38 7.63
C MET A 157 -11.68 -9.87 6.34
N ILE A 158 -10.98 -10.65 5.52
CA ILE A 158 -11.54 -11.20 4.27
C ILE A 158 -12.68 -12.17 4.58
N THR A 159 -12.52 -13.00 5.60
CA THR A 159 -13.57 -13.92 6.06
C THR A 159 -14.82 -13.14 6.48
N GLU A 160 -14.65 -12.05 7.23
CA GLU A 160 -15.77 -11.19 7.64
C GLU A 160 -16.44 -10.51 6.43
N LEU A 161 -15.66 -10.05 5.45
CA LEU A 161 -16.21 -9.47 4.21
C LEU A 161 -17.05 -10.49 3.42
N ILE A 162 -16.61 -11.76 3.34
CA ILE A 162 -17.39 -12.83 2.71
C ILE A 162 -18.69 -13.06 3.48
N GLN A 163 -18.61 -13.19 4.82
CA GLN A 163 -19.79 -13.43 5.67
C GLN A 163 -20.83 -12.30 5.57
N ARG A 164 -20.37 -11.05 5.40
CA ARG A 164 -21.24 -9.87 5.25
C ARG A 164 -21.72 -9.64 3.80
N GLY A 165 -21.31 -10.48 2.86
CA GLY A 165 -21.73 -10.38 1.45
C GLY A 165 -20.98 -9.31 0.64
N HIS A 166 -19.84 -8.82 1.13
CA HIS A 166 -18.99 -7.84 0.45
C HIS A 166 -17.85 -8.46 -0.37
N ALA A 167 -17.61 -9.76 -0.21
CA ALA A 167 -16.62 -10.50 -0.97
C ALA A 167 -17.13 -11.87 -1.39
N TYR A 168 -16.51 -12.47 -2.41
CA TYR A 168 -16.87 -13.78 -2.92
C TYR A 168 -15.66 -14.51 -3.49
N VAL A 169 -15.73 -15.84 -3.55
CA VAL A 169 -14.72 -16.68 -4.21
C VAL A 169 -15.09 -16.85 -5.69
N GLY A 170 -14.17 -16.50 -6.58
CA GLY A 170 -14.28 -16.72 -8.01
C GLY A 170 -14.09 -18.18 -8.41
N ALA A 171 -14.40 -18.52 -9.66
CA ALA A 171 -14.23 -19.88 -10.19
C ALA A 171 -12.76 -20.34 -10.28
N ASP A 172 -11.84 -19.38 -10.25
CA ASP A 172 -10.38 -19.57 -10.20
C ASP A 172 -9.84 -19.74 -8.77
N GLY A 173 -10.70 -19.69 -7.75
CA GLY A 173 -10.31 -19.79 -6.35
C GLY A 173 -9.78 -18.48 -5.74
N VAL A 174 -9.75 -17.39 -6.50
CA VAL A 174 -9.36 -16.05 -6.02
C VAL A 174 -10.54 -15.43 -5.26
N VAL A 175 -10.26 -14.72 -4.16
CA VAL A 175 -11.28 -13.97 -3.43
C VAL A 175 -11.33 -12.54 -3.97
N TYR A 176 -12.51 -12.09 -4.35
CA TYR A 176 -12.76 -10.74 -4.88
C TYR A 176 -13.66 -9.93 -3.95
N TYR A 177 -13.41 -8.62 -3.86
CA TYR A 177 -14.34 -7.66 -3.27
C TYR A 177 -15.41 -7.28 -4.30
N SER A 178 -16.68 -7.32 -3.90
CA SER A 178 -17.80 -6.90 -4.75
C SER A 178 -18.03 -5.40 -4.59
N VAL A 179 -17.65 -4.60 -5.58
CA VAL A 179 -17.78 -3.13 -5.46
C VAL A 179 -19.23 -2.67 -5.41
N GLU A 180 -20.14 -3.39 -6.05
CA GLU A 180 -21.59 -3.12 -6.02
C GLU A 180 -22.19 -3.32 -4.62
N SER A 181 -21.53 -4.09 -3.75
CA SER A 181 -21.97 -4.28 -2.36
C SER A 181 -21.74 -3.06 -1.47
N PHE A 182 -21.01 -2.04 -1.96
CA PHE A 182 -20.68 -0.82 -1.23
C PHE A 182 -21.15 0.43 -2.00
N PRO A 183 -22.32 0.99 -1.65
CA PRO A 183 -22.92 2.10 -2.41
C PRO A 183 -22.04 3.35 -2.54
N ASP A 184 -21.18 3.61 -1.56
CA ASP A 184 -20.31 4.79 -1.54
C ASP A 184 -18.97 4.56 -2.29
N TYR A 185 -18.83 3.47 -3.05
CA TYR A 185 -17.62 3.16 -3.81
C TYR A 185 -17.28 4.29 -4.80
N GLY A 186 -16.02 4.74 -4.76
CA GLY A 186 -15.52 5.81 -5.62
C GLY A 186 -15.68 7.23 -5.05
N THR A 187 -16.33 7.41 -3.89
CA THR A 187 -16.53 8.75 -3.29
C THR A 187 -15.22 9.53 -3.08
N LEU A 188 -14.15 8.85 -2.65
CA LEU A 188 -12.85 9.48 -2.40
C LEU A 188 -12.18 10.02 -3.67
N SER A 189 -12.15 9.23 -4.74
CA SER A 189 -11.49 9.60 -6.01
C SER A 189 -12.40 10.44 -6.91
N GLY A 190 -13.70 10.30 -6.75
CA GLY A 190 -14.72 10.74 -7.70
C GLY A 190 -15.02 9.74 -8.81
N ASN A 191 -14.26 8.63 -8.92
CA ASN A 191 -14.49 7.58 -9.92
C ASN A 191 -15.59 6.63 -9.44
N THR A 192 -16.85 7.07 -9.51
CA THR A 192 -18.01 6.25 -9.12
C THR A 192 -18.24 5.10 -10.10
N LEU A 193 -19.01 4.09 -9.69
CA LEU A 193 -19.34 2.94 -10.53
C LEU A 193 -19.96 3.35 -11.87
N ASP A 194 -20.85 4.34 -11.87
CA ASP A 194 -21.45 4.90 -13.10
C ASP A 194 -20.41 5.47 -14.06
N GLN A 195 -19.37 6.13 -13.54
CA GLN A 195 -18.29 6.69 -14.35
C GLN A 195 -17.33 5.63 -14.87
N LEU A 196 -17.07 4.59 -14.06
CA LEU A 196 -16.24 3.44 -14.44
C LEU A 196 -16.89 2.62 -15.57
N GLN A 197 -18.22 2.51 -15.58
CA GLN A 197 -18.96 1.87 -16.69
C GLN A 197 -18.81 2.64 -18.02
N THR A 198 -18.82 3.98 -17.99
CA THR A 198 -18.59 4.81 -19.20
C THR A 198 -17.12 4.93 -19.60
N GLY A 199 -16.20 4.62 -18.68
CA GLY A 199 -14.76 4.81 -18.83
C GLY A 199 -13.95 3.54 -19.08
N ALA A 200 -14.60 2.42 -19.44
CA ALA A 200 -13.95 1.15 -19.81
C ALA A 200 -13.17 1.27 -21.15
N GLY A 201 -12.22 2.21 -21.20
CA GLY A 201 -11.25 2.36 -22.27
C GLY A 201 -10.19 1.27 -22.16
N GLY A 202 -10.46 0.10 -22.76
CA GLY A 202 -9.47 -0.78 -23.37
C GLY A 202 -8.32 -1.33 -22.52
N ARG A 203 -8.41 -1.32 -21.18
CA ARG A 203 -7.32 -1.73 -20.27
C ARG A 203 -7.62 -2.98 -19.46
N ILE A 204 -8.48 -3.87 -19.96
CA ILE A 204 -8.90 -5.05 -19.21
C ILE A 204 -8.50 -6.30 -19.97
N SER A 205 -7.76 -7.20 -19.33
CA SER A 205 -7.45 -8.51 -19.91
C SER A 205 -8.67 -9.42 -19.76
N ASP A 206 -9.16 -9.97 -20.88
CA ASP A 206 -10.33 -10.84 -20.92
C ASP A 206 -10.26 -12.03 -19.93
N GLU A 207 -9.05 -12.55 -19.68
CA GLU A 207 -8.82 -13.67 -18.75
C GLU A 207 -9.17 -13.34 -17.30
N ASN A 208 -8.83 -12.15 -16.81
CA ASN A 208 -9.09 -11.75 -15.42
C ASN A 208 -10.55 -11.34 -15.17
N GLN A 209 -11.28 -10.99 -16.23
CA GLN A 209 -12.70 -10.61 -16.12
C GLN A 209 -13.64 -11.81 -16.03
N ALA A 210 -13.28 -12.94 -16.62
CA ALA A 210 -14.15 -14.10 -16.70
C ALA A 210 -14.62 -14.62 -15.33
N ASN A 211 -13.83 -14.37 -14.27
CA ASN A 211 -14.10 -14.84 -12.91
C ASN A 211 -14.77 -13.79 -12.02
N LYS A 212 -14.95 -12.55 -12.50
CA LYS A 212 -15.54 -11.45 -11.75
C LYS A 212 -17.03 -11.30 -12.04
N ARG A 213 -17.79 -10.95 -11.00
CA ARG A 213 -19.21 -10.57 -11.13
C ARG A 213 -19.36 -9.18 -11.74
N HIS A 214 -18.47 -8.25 -11.38
CA HIS A 214 -18.43 -6.91 -11.94
C HIS A 214 -17.00 -6.54 -12.38
N PRO A 215 -16.80 -5.84 -13.53
CA PRO A 215 -15.48 -5.44 -14.03
C PRO A 215 -14.58 -4.71 -13.03
N ALA A 216 -15.16 -3.91 -12.14
CA ALA A 216 -14.44 -3.13 -11.15
C ALA A 216 -14.19 -3.88 -9.82
N ASP A 217 -14.64 -5.13 -9.69
CA ASP A 217 -14.29 -5.98 -8.55
C ASP A 217 -12.77 -6.20 -8.52
N PHE A 218 -12.16 -6.15 -7.33
CA PHE A 218 -10.71 -6.27 -7.17
C PHE A 218 -10.34 -7.43 -6.25
N MET A 219 -9.14 -7.97 -6.42
CA MET A 219 -8.66 -9.13 -5.68
C MET A 219 -8.37 -8.76 -4.21
N LEU A 220 -8.78 -9.64 -3.31
CA LEU A 220 -8.45 -9.61 -1.88
C LEU A 220 -7.45 -10.72 -1.51
N TRP A 221 -7.55 -11.89 -2.13
CA TRP A 221 -6.71 -13.06 -1.81
C TRP A 221 -6.47 -13.95 -3.02
N LYS A 222 -5.24 -14.41 -3.23
CA LYS A 222 -4.82 -15.35 -4.27
C LYS A 222 -3.84 -16.38 -3.71
#